data_AF-A0A933F9T8-F1
#
_entry.id   AF-A0A933F9T8-F1
#
_cell.length_a   1.000
_cell.length_b   1.000
_cell.length_c   1.000
_cell.angle_alpha   90.00
_cell.angle_beta   90.00
_cell.angle_gamma   90.00
#
_symmetry.space_group_name_H-M   'P 1'
#
loop_
_entity.id
_entity.type
_entity.pdbx_description
1 polymer ?
#
loop_
_entity_poly.entity_id
_entity_poly.type
_entity_poly.pdbx_seq_one_letter_code
_entity_poly.pdbx_strand_id
1 'polypeptide(L)'
;MYFTVVNARHIEGYKLEIAFENGKKGVADLQRYAEKGGVFDRFSDLEYFKRFHVNKEAGTLCWPDNVDIAPETLYHEATDEPLPSWMTAEGEQEDVRKLVR
;
A
#
# COMPACT_ATOMS: atom_id res chain seq x y z
N MET A 1 -7.57 10.61 5.43
CA MET A 1 -6.15 10.51 5.00
C MET A 1 -6.15 10.61 3.48
N TYR A 2 -5.23 11.33 2.83
CA TYR A 2 -5.28 11.51 1.36
C TYR A 2 -5.03 10.22 0.56
N PHE A 3 -4.57 9.15 1.22
CA PHE A 3 -4.14 7.90 0.61
C PHE A 3 -5.21 6.79 0.62
N THR A 4 -6.43 7.08 1.09
CA THR A 4 -7.50 6.09 1.17
C THR A 4 -7.78 5.46 -0.20
N VAL A 5 -7.59 4.15 -0.32
CA VAL A 5 -7.92 3.38 -1.52
C VAL A 5 -9.44 3.18 -1.60
N VAL A 6 -10.05 3.58 -2.72
CA VAL A 6 -11.49 3.44 -2.96
C VAL A 6 -11.81 2.39 -4.04
N ASN A 7 -10.86 2.10 -4.92
CA ASN A 7 -10.99 1.07 -5.94
C ASN A 7 -9.62 0.53 -6.35
N ALA A 8 -9.56 -0.74 -6.74
CA ALA A 8 -8.39 -1.31 -7.37
C ALA A 8 -8.76 -2.43 -8.34
N ARG A 9 -7.97 -2.59 -9.39
CA ARG A 9 -8.16 -3.59 -10.45
C ARG A 9 -6.84 -4.19 -10.88
N HIS A 10 -6.82 -5.51 -11.03
CA HIS A 10 -5.69 -6.23 -11.62
C HIS A 10 -5.55 -5.88 -13.11
N ILE A 11 -4.34 -5.54 -13.55
CA ILE A 11 -4.05 -5.25 -14.96
C ILE A 11 -3.30 -6.40 -15.61
N GLU A 12 -2.10 -6.69 -15.11
CA GLU A 12 -1.21 -7.72 -15.61
C GLU A 12 -0.15 -8.01 -14.55
N GLY A 13 0.40 -9.23 -14.51
CA GLY A 13 1.48 -9.58 -13.56
C GLY A 13 1.19 -9.09 -12.14
N TYR A 14 2.11 -8.29 -11.59
CA TYR A 14 2.00 -7.67 -10.26
C TYR A 14 1.52 -6.22 -10.28
N LYS A 15 0.93 -5.77 -11.40
CA LYS A 15 0.46 -4.40 -11.59
C LYS A 15 -1.02 -4.26 -11.27
N LEU A 16 -1.33 -3.29 -10.42
CA LEU A 16 -2.69 -2.93 -10.03
C LEU A 16 -2.96 -1.48 -10.40
N GLU A 17 -4.07 -1.22 -11.09
CA GLU A 17 -4.62 0.13 -11.22
C GLU A 17 -5.39 0.45 -9.94
N ILE A 18 -5.05 1.55 -9.28
CA ILE A 18 -5.60 1.94 -7.98
C ILE A 18 -6.21 3.34 -8.09
N ALA A 19 -7.37 3.52 -7.49
CA ALA A 19 -8.02 4.82 -7.33
C ALA A 19 -8.11 5.20 -5.85
N PHE A 20 -7.83 6.48 -5.58
CA PHE A 20 -7.81 7.05 -4.24
C PHE A 20 -8.96 8.03 -4.00
N GLU A 21 -9.31 8.25 -2.74
CA GLU A 21 -10.41 9.14 -2.33
C GLU A 21 -10.21 10.59 -2.79
N ASN A 22 -8.96 11.05 -2.94
CA ASN A 22 -8.64 12.38 -3.45
C ASN A 22 -8.85 12.54 -4.97
N GLY A 23 -9.35 11.51 -5.66
CA GLY A 23 -9.63 11.50 -7.10
C GLY A 23 -8.44 11.09 -7.97
N LYS A 24 -7.24 10.91 -7.41
CA LYS A 24 -6.07 10.43 -8.17
C LYS A 24 -6.19 8.93 -8.46
N LYS A 25 -5.55 8.54 -9.56
CA LYS A 25 -5.46 7.15 -10.01
C LYS A 25 -4.09 6.89 -10.63
N GLY A 26 -3.62 5.65 -10.55
CA GLY A 26 -2.34 5.26 -11.13
C GLY A 26 -2.13 3.76 -11.10
N VAL A 27 -1.00 3.30 -11.63
CA VAL A 27 -0.65 1.88 -11.70
C VAL A 27 0.51 1.61 -10.75
N ALA A 28 0.25 0.82 -9.72
CA ALA A 28 1.28 0.36 -8.78
C ALA A 28 1.89 -0.94 -9.29
N ASP A 29 3.22 -1.00 -9.44
CA ASP A 29 3.96 -2.23 -9.76
C ASP A 29 4.49 -2.88 -8.47
N LEU A 30 3.86 -3.98 -8.08
CA LEU A 30 4.17 -4.67 -6.83
C LEU A 30 5.10 -5.87 -7.01
N GLN A 31 5.78 -6.00 -8.16
CA GLN A 31 6.64 -7.17 -8.44
C GLN A 31 7.69 -7.40 -7.36
N ARG A 32 8.30 -6.33 -6.85
CA ARG A 32 9.33 -6.41 -5.79
C ARG A 32 8.83 -7.08 -4.50
N TYR A 33 7.52 -7.08 -4.23
CA TYR A 33 6.97 -7.74 -3.05
C TYR A 33 6.94 -9.26 -3.23
N ALA A 34 6.77 -9.76 -4.46
CA ALA A 34 6.90 -11.18 -4.77
C ALA A 34 8.33 -11.69 -4.52
N GLU A 35 9.33 -10.82 -4.71
CA GLU A 35 10.75 -11.17 -4.53
C GLU A 35 11.26 -10.97 -3.08
N LYS A 36 10.50 -10.25 -2.24
CA LYS A 36 10.93 -9.86 -0.89
C LYS A 36 10.88 -11.03 0.12
N GLY A 37 10.01 -12.01 -0.12
CA GLY A 37 9.76 -13.12 0.81
C GLY A 37 9.12 -12.68 2.14
N GLY A 38 9.18 -13.54 3.15
CA GLY A 38 8.61 -13.28 4.48
C GLY A 38 7.08 -13.24 4.45
N VAL A 39 6.47 -12.16 4.95
CA VAL A 39 5.01 -11.99 4.92
C VAL A 39 4.44 -11.95 3.48
N PHE A 40 5.27 -11.63 2.49
CA PHE A 40 4.89 -11.58 1.08
C PHE A 40 5.27 -12.85 0.30
N ASP A 41 5.73 -13.92 0.95
CA ASP A 41 6.16 -15.16 0.27
C ASP A 41 5.09 -15.71 -0.70
N ARG A 42 3.82 -15.62 -0.28
CA ARG A 42 2.64 -16.03 -1.06
C ARG A 42 2.45 -15.24 -2.36
N PHE A 43 3.06 -14.06 -2.50
CA PHE A 43 2.96 -13.28 -3.73
C PHE A 43 3.70 -13.95 -4.90
N SER A 44 4.59 -14.91 -4.65
CA SER A 44 5.15 -15.77 -5.71
C SER A 44 4.09 -16.55 -6.47
N ASP A 45 2.93 -16.80 -5.84
CA ASP A 45 1.74 -17.35 -6.50
C ASP A 45 0.87 -16.19 -7.02
N LEU A 46 0.84 -16.05 -8.35
CA LEU A 46 0.07 -15.00 -9.01
C LEU A 46 -1.44 -15.13 -8.78
N GLU A 47 -1.96 -16.35 -8.60
CA GLU A 47 -3.38 -16.56 -8.32
C GLU A 47 -3.72 -16.12 -6.89
N TYR A 48 -2.81 -16.30 -5.93
CA TYR A 48 -2.94 -15.69 -4.61
C TYR A 48 -2.89 -14.16 -4.71
N PHE A 49 -1.94 -13.60 -5.45
CA PHE A 49 -1.81 -12.15 -5.62
C PHE A 49 -3.08 -11.51 -6.21
N LYS A 50 -3.77 -12.18 -7.13
CA LYS A 50 -5.03 -11.68 -7.71
C LYS A 50 -6.21 -11.65 -6.74
N ARG A 51 -6.12 -12.29 -5.57
CA ARG A 51 -7.19 -12.36 -4.55
C ARG A 51 -7.21 -11.14 -3.62
N PHE A 52 -6.59 -10.03 -4.02
CA PHE A 52 -6.66 -8.79 -3.25
C PHE A 52 -8.10 -8.25 -3.17
N HIS A 53 -8.36 -7.47 -2.15
CA HIS A 53 -9.60 -6.72 -1.99
C HIS A 53 -9.32 -5.37 -1.32
N VAL A 54 -10.20 -4.40 -1.55
CA VAL A 54 -10.16 -3.11 -0.85
C VAL A 54 -10.78 -3.30 0.53
N ASN A 55 -9.98 -3.11 1.58
CA ASN A 55 -10.48 -2.97 2.95
C ASN A 55 -10.90 -1.52 3.16
N LYS A 56 -12.22 -1.27 3.20
CA LYS A 56 -12.80 0.07 3.33
C LYS A 56 -12.58 0.69 4.72
N GLU A 57 -12.42 -0.13 5.75
CA GLU A 57 -12.20 0.35 7.12
C GLU A 57 -10.74 0.82 7.30
N ALA A 58 -9.79 0.04 6.77
CA ALA A 58 -8.37 0.39 6.77
C ALA A 58 -8.00 1.37 5.65
N GLY A 59 -8.82 1.50 4.62
CA GLY A 59 -8.56 2.35 3.45
C GLY A 59 -7.41 1.84 2.58
N THR A 60 -7.20 0.53 2.50
CA THR A 60 -6.05 -0.07 1.81
C THR A 60 -6.35 -1.38 1.08
N LEU A 61 -5.36 -1.97 0.41
CA LEU A 61 -5.44 -3.30 -0.19
C LEU A 61 -4.98 -4.38 0.78
N CYS A 62 -5.82 -5.40 0.91
CA CYS A 62 -5.55 -6.59 1.70
C CYS A 62 -5.67 -7.84 0.83
N TRP A 63 -4.91 -8.86 1.19
CA TRP A 63 -4.91 -10.21 0.65
C TRP A 63 -5.44 -11.18 1.71
N PRO A 64 -5.73 -12.44 1.36
CA PRO A 64 -6.02 -13.48 2.35
C PRO A 64 -4.91 -13.57 3.41
N ASP A 65 -5.22 -14.12 4.58
CA ASP A 65 -4.25 -14.31 5.67
C ASP A 65 -3.72 -13.01 6.33
N ASN A 66 -4.50 -11.92 6.23
CA ASN A 66 -4.20 -10.61 6.83
C ASN A 66 -2.92 -9.96 6.30
N VAL A 67 -2.53 -10.25 5.05
CA VAL A 67 -1.45 -9.54 4.38
C VAL A 67 -2.01 -8.24 3.80
N ASP A 68 -1.39 -7.12 4.12
CA ASP A 68 -1.75 -5.82 3.58
C ASP A 68 -0.52 -5.05 3.08
N ILE A 69 -0.76 -4.05 2.24
CA ILE A 69 0.23 -3.05 1.88
C ILE A 69 -0.32 -1.71 2.31
N ALA A 70 0.46 -0.91 3.03
CA ALA A 70 0.03 0.40 3.53
C ALA A 70 -0.43 1.33 2.39
N PRO A 71 -1.49 2.12 2.60
CA PRO A 71 -2.07 2.98 1.55
C PRO A 71 -1.08 4.04 1.03
N GLU A 72 -0.19 4.56 1.87
CA GLU A 72 0.88 5.48 1.49
C GLU A 72 1.85 4.85 0.50
N THR A 73 2.18 3.56 0.72
CA THR A 73 3.06 2.80 -0.17
C THR A 73 2.37 2.57 -1.51
N LEU A 74 1.10 2.17 -1.51
CA LEU A 74 0.31 2.02 -2.74
C LEU A 74 0.18 3.34 -3.50
N TYR A 75 0.01 4.45 -2.79
CA TYR A 75 -0.07 5.77 -3.39
C TYR A 75 1.25 6.20 -4.02
N HIS A 76 2.37 6.01 -3.32
CA HIS A 76 3.71 6.25 -3.86
C HIS A 76 3.93 5.43 -5.14
N GLU A 77 3.68 4.12 -5.11
CA GLU A 77 3.84 3.26 -6.28
C GLU A 77 2.96 3.64 -7.46
N ALA A 78 1.73 4.07 -7.19
CA ALA A 78 0.77 4.40 -8.24
C ALA A 78 1.03 5.78 -8.87
N THR A 79 1.56 6.74 -8.11
CA THR A 79 1.61 8.16 -8.50
C THR A 79 3.03 8.72 -8.65
N ASP A 80 4.06 7.99 -8.23
CA ASP A 80 5.46 8.44 -8.12
C ASP A 80 5.65 9.62 -7.13
N GLU A 81 4.60 9.99 -6.36
CA GLU A 81 4.70 11.01 -5.34
C GLU A 81 5.49 10.50 -4.12
N PRO A 82 6.29 11.35 -3.47
CA PRO A 82 7.13 10.91 -2.36
C PRO A 82 6.27 10.39 -1.20
N LEU A 83 6.81 9.37 -0.51
CA LEU A 83 6.26 8.95 0.77
C LEU A 83 6.20 10.13 1.75
N PRO A 84 5.23 10.15 2.67
CA PRO A 84 5.17 11.18 3.68
C PRO A 84 6.46 11.25 4.50
N SER A 85 6.82 12.45 4.94
CA SER A 85 8.04 12.70 5.72
C SER A 85 8.12 11.92 7.04
N TRP A 86 6.98 11.44 7.55
CA TRP A 86 6.92 10.62 8.76
C TRP A 86 7.17 9.12 8.51
N MET A 87 7.18 8.67 7.24
CA MET A 87 7.58 7.30 6.84
C MET A 87 9.08 7.20 6.50
N THR A 88 9.77 8.33 6.32
CA THR A 88 11.21 8.36 6.14
C THR A 88 11.90 8.39 7.51
N ALA A 89 13.18 7.97 7.57
CA ALA A 89 13.94 7.75 8.82
C ALA A 89 14.05 8.96 9.79
N GLU A 90 13.47 10.11 9.43
CA GLU A 90 13.43 11.34 10.21
C GLU A 90 12.09 11.53 10.97
N GLY A 91 11.09 10.68 10.72
CA GLY A 91 9.72 10.79 11.23
C GLY A 91 9.45 10.29 12.65
N GLU A 92 10.34 9.51 13.24
CA GLU A 92 10.13 8.89 14.58
C GLU A 92 10.43 9.82 15.77
N GLN A 93 10.90 11.05 15.54
CA GLN A 93 11.42 11.90 16.62
C GLN A 93 10.42 12.93 17.18
N GLU A 94 9.28 13.20 16.53
CA GLU A 94 8.47 14.38 16.89
C GLU A 94 7.26 14.10 17.82
N ASP A 95 6.81 12.85 17.97
CA ASP A 95 5.59 12.53 18.75
C ASP A 95 5.84 12.14 20.24
N VAL A 96 7.09 11.89 20.64
CA VAL A 96 7.40 11.49 22.04
C VAL A 96 7.61 12.66 23.01
N ARG A 97 7.65 13.92 22.55
CA ARG A 97 7.99 15.08 23.42
C ARG A 97 6.82 15.91 23.93
N LYS A 98 5.56 15.63 23.54
CA LYS A 98 4.40 16.45 23.98
C LYS A 98 3.60 15.87 25.16
N LEU A 99 4.02 14.76 25.75
CA LEU A 99 3.36 14.18 26.93
C LEU A 99 4.25 14.15 28.18
N VAL A 100 4.98 15.24 28.44
CA VAL A 100 5.51 15.55 29.77
C VAL A 100 5.15 16.99 30.09
N ARG A 101 3.98 17.16 30.69
CA ARG A 101 3.67 18.28 31.59
C ARG A 101 3.05 17.71 32.85
#